data_AF-N6V0Y1-F1
#
_entry.id   AF-N6V0Y1-F1
#
_cell.length_a   1.000
_cell.length_b   1.000
_cell.length_c   1.000
_cell.angle_alpha   90.00
_cell.angle_beta   90.00
_cell.angle_gamma   90.00
#
_symmetry.space_group_name_H-M   'P 1'
#
loop_
_entity.id
_entity.type
_entity.pdbx_description
1 polymer ?
#
loop_
_entity_poly.entity_id
_entity_poly.type
_entity_poly.pdbx_seq_one_letter_code
_entity_poly.pdbx_strand_id
1 'polypeptide(L)'
;MTAAYREYTFKYWMDTHRSEEIFFVLQVQKVMPKTFVAFGSCRYVEEGERLPRSHIIADCKSEADALALRDRFFAIRVDTGKTIEKEMYRRVDKFAARAEGKTRRR
;
A
#
# COMPACT_ATOMS: atom_id res chain seq x y z
N MET A 1 -13.48 18.82 -15.00
CA MET A 1 -12.59 17.71 -14.65
C MET A 1 -12.85 16.58 -15.64
N THR A 2 -11.92 16.34 -16.58
CA THR A 2 -12.11 15.42 -17.71
C THR A 2 -11.95 13.96 -17.29
N ALA A 3 -12.59 13.03 -18.01
CA ALA A 3 -12.50 11.59 -17.72
C ALA A 3 -11.06 11.07 -17.70
N ALA A 4 -10.21 11.57 -18.61
CA ALA A 4 -8.78 11.29 -18.67
C ALA A 4 -8.03 11.70 -17.38
N TYR A 5 -8.45 12.77 -16.70
CA TYR A 5 -7.82 13.20 -15.46
C TYR A 5 -8.16 12.26 -14.30
N ARG A 6 -9.38 11.71 -14.25
CA ARG A 6 -9.76 10.70 -13.24
C ARG A 6 -9.02 9.39 -13.45
N GLU A 7 -8.92 8.94 -14.69
CA GLU A 7 -8.20 7.73 -15.08
C GLU A 7 -6.70 7.84 -14.77
N TYR A 8 -6.10 9.00 -15.05
CA TYR A 8 -4.74 9.35 -14.65
C TYR A 8 -4.59 9.31 -13.11
N THR A 9 -5.42 10.06 -12.37
CA THR A 9 -5.24 10.17 -10.91
C THR A 9 -5.40 8.83 -10.19
N PHE A 10 -6.29 7.94 -10.64
CA PHE A 10 -6.47 6.62 -10.04
C PHE A 10 -5.35 5.64 -10.37
N LYS A 11 -4.90 5.60 -11.63
CA LYS A 11 -3.79 4.74 -12.05
C LYS A 11 -2.50 5.08 -11.29
N TYR A 12 -2.22 6.37 -11.08
CA TYR A 12 -1.01 6.81 -10.36
C TYR A 12 -1.13 6.76 -8.83
N TRP A 13 -2.33 6.73 -8.24
CA TRP A 13 -2.47 6.67 -6.77
C TRP A 13 -1.99 5.34 -6.17
N MET A 14 -2.15 4.23 -6.91
CA MET A 14 -1.81 2.90 -6.40
C MET A 14 -0.36 2.47 -6.68
N ASP A 15 0.27 3.02 -7.73
CA ASP A 15 1.57 2.57 -8.25
C ASP A 15 2.79 3.39 -7.76
N THR A 16 2.58 4.40 -6.92
CA THR A 16 3.65 5.37 -6.59
C THR A 16 4.62 4.95 -5.49
N HIS A 17 4.34 3.86 -4.76
CA HIS A 17 5.11 3.49 -3.57
C HIS A 17 5.65 2.06 -3.69
N ARG A 18 6.96 1.90 -3.44
CA ARG A 18 7.67 0.62 -3.35
C ARG A 18 7.42 -0.03 -1.99
N SER A 19 7.60 -1.35 -1.89
CA SER A 19 7.43 -2.09 -0.63
C SER A 19 8.33 -1.56 0.49
N GLU A 20 9.55 -1.17 0.15
CA GLU A 20 10.56 -0.57 1.05
C GLU A 20 10.19 0.82 1.56
N GLU A 21 9.27 1.52 0.90
CA GLU A 21 8.81 2.85 1.32
C GLU A 21 7.60 2.75 2.27
N ILE A 22 6.93 1.60 2.29
CA ILE A 22 5.73 1.35 3.10
C ILE A 22 6.07 0.57 4.37
N PHE A 23 6.95 -0.42 4.25
CA PHE A 23 7.29 -1.34 5.34
C PHE A 23 8.79 -1.27 5.65
N PHE A 24 9.09 -0.93 6.90
CA PHE A 24 10.46 -0.91 7.40
C PHE A 24 10.77 -2.20 8.15
N VAL A 25 11.85 -2.86 7.75
CA VAL A 25 12.44 -3.96 8.51
C VAL A 25 13.53 -3.38 9.40
N LEU A 26 13.37 -3.53 10.71
CA LEU A 26 14.29 -2.97 11.71
C LEU A 26 14.84 -4.09 12.58
N GLN A 27 16.14 -4.04 12.85
CA GLN A 27 16.75 -4.89 13.87
C GLN A 27 16.55 -4.25 15.24
N VAL A 28 15.80 -4.92 16.12
CA VAL A 28 15.53 -4.41 17.47
C VAL A 28 16.79 -4.52 18.33
N GLN A 29 17.19 -3.39 18.94
CA GLN A 29 18.29 -3.33 19.90
C GLN A 29 17.81 -3.58 21.32
N LYS A 30 16.73 -2.90 21.73
CA LYS A 30 16.22 -2.96 23.11
C LYS A 30 14.71 -2.81 23.14
N VAL A 31 14.04 -3.71 23.88
CA VAL A 31 12.59 -3.65 24.12
C VAL A 31 12.33 -3.04 25.50
N MET A 32 11.33 -2.15 25.58
CA MET A 32 10.89 -1.48 26.79
C MET A 32 9.34 -1.57 26.90
N PRO A 33 8.74 -1.18 28.04
CA PRO A 33 7.29 -1.08 28.12
C PRO A 33 6.74 -0.14 27.05
N LYS A 34 5.85 -0.64 26.19
CA LYS A 34 5.19 0.09 25.09
C LYS A 34 6.09 0.60 23.96
N THR A 35 7.41 0.54 24.09
CA THR A 35 8.36 1.08 23.09
C THR A 35 9.54 0.14 22.83
N PHE A 36 10.32 0.45 21.81
CA PHE A 36 11.58 -0.23 21.48
C PHE A 36 12.57 0.75 20.85
N VAL A 37 13.83 0.36 20.76
CA VAL A 37 14.88 1.04 20.00
C VAL A 37 15.42 0.07 18.96
N ALA A 38 15.69 0.55 17.75
CA ALA A 38 16.28 -0.22 16.67
C ALA A 38 17.76 0.17 16.49
N PHE A 39 18.54 -0.74 15.90
CA PHE A 39 19.90 -0.41 15.46
C PHE A 39 19.87 0.48 14.22
N GLY A 40 20.83 1.40 14.15
CA GLY A 40 21.04 2.29 13.01
C GLY A 40 20.03 3.42 12.93
N SER A 41 20.15 4.20 11.86
CA SER A 41 19.22 5.26 11.50
C SER A 41 18.78 5.09 10.05
N CYS A 42 17.57 5.53 9.73
CA CYS A 42 17.07 5.61 8.36
C CYS A 42 16.34 6.94 8.18
N ARG A 43 15.77 7.16 6.99
CA ARG A 43 15.03 8.40 6.67
C ARG A 43 13.92 8.75 7.68
N TYR A 44 13.38 7.75 8.38
CA TYR A 44 12.22 7.89 9.26
C TYR A 44 12.49 7.55 10.73
N VAL A 45 13.70 7.10 11.06
CA VAL A 45 14.07 6.65 12.40
C VAL A 45 15.45 7.17 12.73
N GLU A 46 15.56 7.95 13.80
CA GLU A 46 16.85 8.42 14.31
C GLU A 46 17.51 7.37 15.22
N GLU A 47 18.85 7.40 15.30
CA GLU A 47 19.58 6.49 16.18
C GLU A 47 19.24 6.79 17.65
N GLY A 48 18.84 5.77 18.40
CA GLY A 48 18.41 5.91 19.79
C GLY A 48 16.95 6.38 19.96
N GLU A 49 16.21 6.62 18.87
CA GLU A 49 14.79 6.97 18.93
C GLU A 49 13.97 5.85 19.56
N ARG A 50 13.00 6.24 20.41
CA ARG A 50 12.06 5.31 21.02
C ARG A 50 10.82 5.16 20.15
N LEU A 51 10.75 4.05 19.43
CA LEU A 51 9.62 3.73 18.58
C LEU A 51 8.50 3.06 19.37
N PRO A 52 7.22 3.41 19.16
CA PRO A 52 6.10 2.77 19.83
C PRO A 52 5.85 1.36 19.27
N ARG A 53 5.59 0.41 20.17
CA ARG A 53 5.33 -1.00 19.81
C ARG A 53 4.04 -1.19 19.00
N SER A 54 3.14 -0.20 19.00
CA SER A 54 1.93 -0.22 18.17
C SER A 54 2.22 -0.13 16.67
N HIS A 55 3.44 0.27 16.26
CA HIS A 55 3.85 0.27 14.85
C HIS A 55 4.36 -1.10 14.38
N ILE A 56 4.53 -2.06 15.30
CA ILE A 56 5.05 -3.39 14.95
C ILE A 56 3.92 -4.22 14.34
N ILE A 57 4.13 -4.66 13.10
CA ILE A 57 3.22 -5.58 12.41
C ILE A 57 3.56 -7.03 12.77
N ALA A 58 4.84 -7.37 12.82
CA ALA A 58 5.32 -8.71 13.14
C ALA A 58 6.73 -8.69 13.73
N ASP A 59 7.03 -9.68 14.58
CA ASP A 59 8.37 -10.01 15.06
C ASP A 59 8.85 -11.28 14.33
N CYS A 60 10.05 -11.24 13.77
CA CYS A 60 10.60 -12.28 12.90
C CYS A 60 11.96 -12.74 13.41
N LYS A 61 12.27 -14.03 13.26
CA LYS A 61 13.55 -14.61 13.70
C LYS A 61 14.72 -14.26 12.79
N SER A 62 14.44 -13.88 11.54
CA SER A 62 15.43 -13.52 10.54
C SER A 62 14.95 -12.35 9.69
N GLU A 63 15.89 -11.61 9.11
CA GLU A 63 15.60 -10.56 8.14
C GLU A 63 14.90 -11.13 6.90
N ALA A 64 15.32 -12.30 6.42
CA ALA A 64 14.73 -12.96 5.26
C ALA A 64 13.23 -13.24 5.46
N ASP A 65 12.83 -13.70 6.66
CA ASP A 65 11.43 -13.93 6.98
C ASP A 65 10.62 -12.62 7.00
N ALA A 66 11.21 -11.55 7.52
CA ALA A 66 10.60 -10.22 7.55
C ALA A 66 10.40 -9.67 6.13
N LEU A 67 11.40 -9.80 5.25
CA LEU A 67 11.32 -9.42 3.85
C LEU A 67 10.27 -10.25 3.10
N ALA A 68 10.22 -11.56 3.31
CA ALA A 68 9.21 -12.43 2.70
C ALA A 68 7.79 -12.09 3.18
N LEU A 69 7.62 -11.67 4.44
CA LEU A 69 6.32 -11.19 4.95
C LEU A 69 5.93 -9.83 4.34
N ARG A 70 6.87 -8.89 4.27
CA ARG A 70 6.69 -7.59 3.61
C ARG A 70 6.20 -7.78 2.18
N ASP A 71 6.91 -8.60 1.40
CA ASP A 71 6.63 -8.78 -0.02
C ASP A 71 5.25 -9.43 -0.24
N ARG A 72 4.83 -10.33 0.66
CA ARG A 72 3.46 -10.87 0.67
C ARG A 72 2.41 -9.81 0.94
N PHE A 73 2.59 -8.95 1.94
CA PHE A 73 1.63 -7.86 2.19
C PHE A 73 1.56 -6.88 1.02
N PHE A 74 2.70 -6.57 0.41
CA PHE A 74 2.75 -5.71 -0.76
C PHE A 74 2.04 -6.36 -1.97
N ALA A 75 2.26 -7.65 -2.22
CA ALA A 75 1.57 -8.39 -3.28
C ALA A 75 0.04 -8.37 -3.09
N ILE A 76 -0.45 -8.60 -1.86
CA ILE A 76 -1.88 -8.50 -1.53
C ILE A 76 -2.43 -7.12 -1.90
N ARG A 77 -1.72 -6.04 -1.57
CA ARG A 77 -2.11 -4.67 -1.94
C ARG A 77 -2.22 -4.51 -3.45
N VAL A 78 -1.23 -4.98 -4.21
CA VAL A 78 -1.21 -4.89 -5.68
C VAL A 78 -2.39 -5.66 -6.29
N ASP A 79 -2.63 -6.89 -5.86
CA ASP A 79 -3.70 -7.74 -6.40
C ASP A 79 -5.10 -7.20 -6.04
N THR A 80 -5.25 -6.69 -4.82
CA THR A 80 -6.48 -6.02 -4.39
C THR A 80 -6.72 -4.77 -5.24
N GLY A 81 -5.67 -3.99 -5.52
CA GLY A 81 -5.73 -2.82 -6.39
C GLY A 81 -6.22 -3.14 -7.79
N LYS A 82 -5.64 -4.15 -8.43
CA LYS A 82 -6.07 -4.64 -9.76
C LYS A 82 -7.53 -5.10 -9.76
N THR A 83 -7.97 -5.74 -8.68
CA THR A 83 -9.36 -6.22 -8.54
C THR A 83 -10.34 -5.05 -8.46
N ILE A 84 -10.01 -4.02 -7.66
CA ILE A 84 -10.79 -2.79 -7.55
C ILE A 84 -10.87 -2.08 -8.89
N GLU A 85 -9.73 -1.92 -9.58
CA GLU A 85 -9.66 -1.26 -10.88
C GLU A 85 -10.51 -2.00 -11.93
N LYS A 86 -10.41 -3.33 -12.00
CA LYS A 86 -11.22 -4.15 -12.90
C LYS A 86 -12.72 -3.98 -12.65
N GLU A 87 -13.15 -3.99 -11.39
CA GLU A 87 -14.56 -3.80 -11.02
C GLU A 87 -15.04 -2.38 -11.33
N MET A 88 -14.17 -1.37 -11.16
CA MET A 88 -14.46 0.00 -11.53
C MET A 88 -14.77 0.13 -13.03
N TYR A 89 -13.89 -0.37 -13.90
CA TYR A 89 -14.12 -0.34 -15.36
C TYR A 89 -15.40 -1.10 -15.74
N ARG A 90 -15.64 -2.29 -15.18
CA ARG A 90 -16.88 -3.05 -15.41
C ARG A 90 -18.14 -2.22 -15.11
N ARG A 91 -18.11 -1.42 -14.04
CA ARG A 91 -19.23 -0.54 -13.70
C ARG A 91 -19.33 0.64 -14.67
N VAL A 92 -18.22 1.29 -15.01
CA VAL A 92 -18.19 2.43 -15.95
C VAL A 92 -18.74 2.01 -17.31
N ASP A 93 -18.30 0.90 -17.88
CA ASP A 93 -18.77 0.39 -19.17
C ASP A 93 -20.27 0.15 -19.17
N LYS A 94 -20.80 -0.43 -18.08
CA LYS A 94 -22.24 -0.66 -17.91
C LYS A 94 -23.04 0.64 -17.84
N PHE A 95 -22.48 1.69 -17.24
CA PHE A 95 -23.10 3.01 -17.22
C PHE A 95 -23.03 3.71 -18.57
N ALA A 96 -21.89 3.63 -19.27
CA ALA A 96 -21.70 4.18 -20.61
C ALA A 96 -22.69 3.56 -21.61
N ALA A 97 -22.80 2.24 -21.65
CA ALA A 97 -23.75 1.52 -22.51
C ALA A 97 -25.22 1.90 -22.23
N ARG A 98 -25.57 2.13 -20.95
CA ARG A 98 -26.91 2.62 -20.57
C ARG A 98 -27.16 4.07 -20.98
N ALA A 99 -26.14 4.92 -20.93
CA ALA A 99 -26.24 6.30 -21.38
C ALA A 99 -26.42 6.37 -22.91
N GLU A 100 -25.61 5.64 -23.67
CA GLU A 100 -25.72 5.53 -25.13
C GLU A 100 -27.07 4.96 -25.56
N GLY A 101 -27.56 3.91 -24.90
CA GLY A 101 -28.87 3.33 -25.18
C GLY A 101 -30.05 4.27 -24.91
N LYS A 102 -29.90 5.24 -23.99
CA LYS A 102 -30.90 6.30 -23.77
C LYS A 102 -30.83 7.38 -24.85
N THR A 103 -29.64 7.73 -25.32
CA THR A 103 -29.45 8.72 -26.40
C THR A 103 -29.95 8.21 -27.74
N ARG A 104 -29.81 6.90 -28.03
CA ARG A 104 -30.29 6.27 -29.28
C ARG A 104 -31.80 6.03 -29.35
N ARG A 105 -32.53 6.21 -28.24
CA ARG A 105 -33.99 6.06 -28.12
C ARG A 105 -34.74 7.40 -28.09
N ARG A 106 -34.01 8.52 -28.21
CA ARG A 106 -34.56 9.84 -28.52
C ARG A 106 -34.42 10.10 -30.01
#